data_AF-A0A1H3JW60-F1
#
_entry.id   AF-A0A1H3JW60-F1
#
_cell.length_a   1.000
_cell.length_b   1.000
_cell.length_c   1.000
_cell.angle_alpha   90.00
_cell.angle_beta   90.00
_cell.angle_gamma   90.00
#
_symmetry.space_group_name_H-M   'P 1'
#
loop_
_entity.id
_entity.type
_entity.pdbx_description
1 polymer ?
#
loop_
_entity_poly.entity_id
_entity_poly.type
_entity_poly.pdbx_seq_one_letter_code
_entity_poly.pdbx_strand_id
1 'polypeptide(L)' 'MSNSDKAVIEKIYAIIKRGNNVEIKGTKDGTIKVFEVKKKTVAV' A
#
# COMPACT_ATOMS: atom_id res chain seq x y z
N MET A 1 0.17 -12.65 -14.54
CA MET A 1 -0.20 -11.61 -13.57
C MET A 1 -1.65 -11.23 -13.86
N SER A 2 -2.54 -11.33 -12.88
CA SER A 2 -3.96 -11.02 -13.09
C SER A 2 -4.20 -9.50 -13.14
N ASN A 3 -5.34 -9.07 -13.71
CA ASN A 3 -5.73 -7.66 -13.67
C ASN A 3 -5.88 -7.14 -12.23
N SER A 4 -6.26 -8.02 -11.30
CA SER A 4 -6.35 -7.72 -9.87
C SER A 4 -4.98 -7.43 -9.26
N ASP A 5 -3.96 -8.21 -9.61
CA ASP A 5 -2.59 -7.99 -9.13
C ASP A 5 -2.04 -6.65 -9.63
N LYS A 6 -2.34 -6.30 -10.89
CA LYS A 6 -1.92 -5.03 -11.48
C LYS A 6 -2.54 -3.83 -10.73
N ALA A 7 -3.83 -3.90 -10.41
CA ALA A 7 -4.51 -2.83 -9.68
C ALA A 7 -3.96 -2.64 -8.25
N VAL A 8 -3.55 -3.72 -7.58
CA VAL A 8 -2.91 -3.65 -6.26
C VAL A 8 -1.54 -2.99 -6.37
N ILE A 9 -0.73 -3.37 -7.36
CA ILE A 9 0.59 -2.80 -7.61
C ILE A 9 0.48 -1.30 -7.92
N GLU A 10 -0.47 -0.89 -8.77
CA GLU A 10 -0.72 0.52 -9.10
C GLU A 10 -1.09 1.35 -7.87
N LYS A 11 -1.91 0.82 -6.96
CA LYS A 11 -2.23 1.47 -5.68
C LYS A 11 -1.01 1.66 -4.79
N ILE A 12 -0.15 0.65 -4.69
CA ILE A 12 1.10 0.70 -3.91
C ILE A 12 2.01 1.81 -4.46
N TYR A 13 2.23 1.83 -5.79
CA TYR A 13 3.03 2.86 -6.44
C TYR A 13 2.47 4.27 -6.22
N ALA A 14 1.14 4.44 -6.28
CA ALA A 14 0.50 5.72 -6.04
C ALA A 14 0.75 6.24 -4.61
N ILE A 15 0.75 5.37 -3.60
CA ILE A 15 1.05 5.74 -2.21
C ILE A 15 2.51 6.14 -2.05
N ILE A 16 3.44 5.35 -2.60
CA ILE A 16 4.88 5.64 -2.54
C ILE A 16 5.20 6.96 -3.24
N LYS A 17 4.58 7.24 -4.39
CA LYS A 17 4.76 8.50 -5.12
C LYS A 17 4.30 9.73 -4.32
N ARG A 18 3.34 9.57 -3.39
CA ARG A 18 2.94 10.62 -2.43
C ARG A 18 3.94 10.82 -1.28
N GLY A 19 4.99 10.00 -1.19
CA GLY A 19 5.97 10.03 -0.10
C GLY A 19 5.52 9.32 1.18
N ASN A 20 4.40 8.60 1.12
CA ASN A 20 3.86 7.86 2.26
C ASN A 20 4.37 6.42 2.30
N ASN A 21 4.24 5.78 3.46
CA ASN A 21 4.54 4.36 3.63
C ASN A 21 3.32 3.51 3.27
N VAL A 22 3.58 2.25 2.94
CA VAL A 22 2.55 1.26 2.64
C VAL A 22 2.63 0.15 3.68
N GLU A 23 1.50 -0.20 4.27
CA GLU A 23 1.36 -1.37 5.16
C GLU A 23 0.47 -2.41 4.49
N ILE A 24 0.95 -3.65 4.39
CA ILE A 24 0.22 -4.76 3.77
C ILE A 24 -0.09 -5.79 4.85
N LYS A 25 -1.37 -6.15 4.99
CA LYS A 25 -1.83 -7.19 5.93
C LYS A 25 -2.54 -8.30 5.20
N GLY A 26 -2.16 -9.55 5.50
CA GLY A 26 -2.95 -10.72 5.11
C GLY A 26 -4.22 -10.82 5.95
N THR A 27 -5.30 -11.26 5.33
CA THR A 27 -6.57 -11.56 6.01
C THR A 27 -6.80 -13.06 6.10
N LYS A 28 -7.69 -13.48 7.02
CA LYS A 28 -7.95 -14.91 7.29
C LYS A 28 -8.53 -15.68 6.10
N ASP A 29 -9.05 -14.98 5.10
CA ASP A 29 -9.56 -15.50 3.84
C ASP A 29 -8.49 -15.69 2.75
N GLY A 30 -7.21 -15.44 3.08
CA GLY A 30 -6.09 -15.55 2.14
C GLY A 30 -5.92 -14.35 1.21
N THR A 31 -6.73 -13.29 1.36
CA THR A 31 -6.57 -12.04 0.61
C THR A 31 -5.59 -11.08 1.32
N ILE A 32 -5.25 -9.97 0.65
CA ILE A 32 -4.40 -8.92 1.20
C ILE A 32 -5.13 -7.58 1.26
N LYS A 33 -4.88 -6.82 2.31
CA LYS A 33 -5.31 -5.42 2.47
C LYS A 33 -4.10 -4.51 2.45
N VAL A 34 -4.19 -3.43 1.67
CA VAL A 34 -3.15 -2.41 1.54
C VAL A 34 -3.63 -1.13 2.21
N PHE A 35 -2.82 -0.60 3.14
CA PHE A 35 -3.09 0.61 3.89
C PHE A 35 -2.02 1.66 3.56
N GLU A 36 -2.45 2.91 3.41
CA GLU A 36 -1.55 4.05 3.34
C GLU A 36 -1.23 4.57 4.74
N VAL A 37 0.05 4.59 5.08
CA VAL A 37 0.55 5.12 6.34
C VAL A 37 1.23 6.46 6.06
N LYS A 38 0.57 7.54 6.45
CA LYS A 38 1.11 8.90 6.28
C LYS A 38 2.41 9.03 7.08
N LYS A 39 3.50 9.42 6.41
CA LYS A 39 4.72 9.79 7.13
C LYS A 39 4.40 11.08 7.90
N LYS A 40 4.47 11.03 9.23
CA LYS A 40 4.62 12.25 10.01
C LYS A 40 6.04 12.74 9.77
N THR A 41 6.18 13.84 9.03
CA THR A 41 7.45 14.57 8.98
C THR A 41 7.65 15.18 10.36
N VAL A 42 8.38 14.49 11.23
CA VAL A 42 8.87 15.08 12.47
C VAL A 42 10.10 15.87 12.05
N ALA A 43 10.00 17.20 12.03
CA ALA A 43 11.20 18.03 11.93
C ALA A 43 12.06 17.73 13.17
N VAL A 44 13.28 17.23 12.94
CA VAL A 44 14.29 16.97 13.97
C VAL A 44 15.09 18.25 14.19
#